data_AF-A0A9Q5GD46-F1
#
_entry.id   AF-A0A9Q5GD46-F1
#
_cell.length_a   1.000
_cell.length_b   1.000
_cell.length_c   1.000
_cell.angle_alpha   90.00
_cell.angle_beta   90.00
_cell.angle_gamma   90.00
#
_symmetry.space_group_name_H-M   'P 1'
#
loop_
_entity.id
_entity.type
_entity.pdbx_description
1 polymer ?
#
loop_
_entity_poly.entity_id
_entity_poly.type
_entity_poly.pdbx_seq_one_letter_code
_entity_poly.pdbx_strand_id
1 'polypeptide(L)' 'MIFKAKIEFTSNTYITEYGKIKGNAAIMLSNNGYLTDITPPSTVFGKDMYFIISTVETITIEIDSSIGRIEVNIGLEV' A
#
# COMPACT_ATOMS: atom_id res chain seq x y z
N MET A 1 -3.77 -3.67 -21.08
CA MET A 1 -3.05 -4.24 -19.92
C MET A 1 -3.58 -3.52 -18.70
N ILE A 2 -4.17 -4.24 -17.73
CA ILE A 2 -4.75 -3.63 -16.52
C ILE A 2 -3.73 -3.83 -15.42
N PHE A 3 -3.15 -2.75 -14.89
CA PHE A 3 -2.22 -2.86 -13.78
C PHE A 3 -3.01 -3.00 -12.48
N LYS A 4 -2.78 -4.11 -11.76
CA LYS A 4 -3.32 -4.28 -10.41
C LYS A 4 -2.22 -3.95 -9.41
N ALA A 5 -2.43 -2.86 -8.69
CA ALA A 5 -1.56 -2.44 -7.61
C ALA A 5 -2.25 -2.71 -6.26
N LYS A 6 -1.64 -3.55 -5.43
CA LYS A 6 -2.08 -3.76 -4.05
C LYS A 6 -1.14 -2.99 -3.12
N ILE A 7 -1.65 -1.92 -2.52
CA ILE A 7 -0.90 -1.10 -1.56
C ILE A 7 -1.31 -1.50 -0.15
N GLU A 8 -0.37 -1.96 0.66
CA GLU A 8 -0.57 -2.32 2.06
C GLU A 8 0.33 -1.46 2.95
N PHE A 9 -0.25 -1.02 4.06
CA PHE A 9 0.45 -0.20 5.05
C PHE A 9 0.45 -0.93 6.37
N THR A 10 1.63 -1.07 6.96
CA THR A 10 1.79 -1.64 8.29
C THR A 10 2.34 -0.55 9.20
N SER A 11 1.61 -0.25 10.27
CA SER A 11 2.01 0.73 11.27
C SER A 11 1.45 0.36 12.63
N ASN A 12 2.20 0.65 13.69
CA ASN A 12 1.72 0.59 15.07
C ASN A 12 0.93 1.84 15.47
N THR A 13 0.70 2.77 14.53
CA THR A 13 0.07 4.06 14.77
C THR A 13 -1.07 4.24 13.78
N TYR A 14 -2.27 4.49 14.29
CA TYR A 14 -3.48 4.67 13.49
C TYR A 14 -3.31 5.81 12.48
N ILE A 15 -3.40 5.51 11.17
CA ILE A 15 -3.44 6.53 10.13
C ILE A 15 -4.73 6.37 9.33
N THR A 16 -5.72 7.21 9.64
CA THR A 16 -7.06 7.23 9.04
C THR A 16 -7.06 7.61 7.54
N GLU A 17 -5.89 7.99 6.99
CA GLU A 17 -5.78 8.68 5.70
C GLU A 17 -5.25 7.81 4.54
N TYR A 18 -5.07 6.49 4.73
CA TYR A 18 -4.51 5.60 3.70
C TYR A 18 -5.32 5.58 2.39
N GLY A 19 -6.65 5.77 2.47
CA GLY A 19 -7.49 5.89 1.29
C GLY A 19 -7.07 7.03 0.34
N LYS A 20 -6.64 8.17 0.90
CA LYS A 20 -6.18 9.32 0.11
C LYS A 20 -4.85 9.04 -0.60
N ILE A 21 -3.93 8.33 0.07
CA ILE A 21 -2.63 7.95 -0.53
C ILE A 21 -2.85 7.01 -1.71
N LYS A 22 -3.70 5.98 -1.56
CA LYS A 22 -4.07 5.07 -2.66
C LYS A 22 -4.73 5.80 -3.82
N GLY A 23 -5.67 6.71 -3.52
CA GLY A 23 -6.35 7.54 -4.52
C GLY A 23 -5.37 8.39 -5.35
N ASN A 24 -4.47 9.11 -4.68
CA ASN A 24 -3.45 9.92 -5.35
C ASN A 24 -2.51 9.08 -6.21
N ALA A 25 -2.06 7.91 -5.71
CA ALA A 25 -1.19 7.02 -6.47
C ALA A 25 -1.87 6.53 -7.77
N ALA A 26 -3.15 6.14 -7.70
CA ALA A 26 -3.90 5.71 -8.88
C ALA A 26 -4.11 6.85 -9.90
N ILE A 27 -4.36 8.08 -9.44
CA ILE A 27 -4.43 9.25 -10.33
C ILE A 27 -3.10 9.45 -11.06
N MET A 28 -1.97 9.37 -10.35
CA MET A 28 -0.64 9.51 -10.94
C MET A 28 -0.34 8.39 -11.95
N LEU A 29 -0.71 7.15 -11.65
CA LEU A 29 -0.55 6.01 -12.57
C LEU A 29 -1.44 6.17 -13.82
N SER A 30 -2.69 6.59 -13.65
CA SER A 30 -3.61 6.90 -14.74
C SER A 30 -3.07 8.00 -15.66
N ASN A 31 -2.49 9.07 -15.08
CA ASN A 31 -1.83 10.13 -15.85
C ASN A 31 -0.62 9.65 -16.67
N ASN A 32 -0.03 8.50 -16.32
CA ASN A 32 1.04 7.85 -17.08
C ASN A 32 0.52 6.77 -18.06
N GLY A 33 -0.80 6.69 -18.27
CA GLY A 33 -1.43 5.77 -19.22
C GLY A 33 -1.76 4.39 -18.65
N TYR A 34 -1.63 4.19 -17.34
CA TYR A 34 -1.92 2.91 -16.69
C TYR A 34 -3.33 2.89 -16.10
N LEU A 35 -4.19 1.99 -16.59
CA LEU A 35 -5.48 1.71 -15.97
C LEU A 35 -5.24 1.02 -14.62
N THR A 36 -5.72 1.65 -13.56
CA THR A 36 -5.58 1.18 -12.18
C THR A 36 -6.95 1.12 -11.51
N ASP A 37 -7.30 -0.05 -10.97
CA ASP A 37 -8.48 -0.22 -10.12
C ASP A 37 -8.07 -0.16 -8.64
N ILE A 38 -8.84 0.57 -7.83
CA ILE A 38 -8.59 0.70 -6.39
C ILE A 38 -9.68 -0.02 -5.61
N THR A 39 -9.29 -0.96 -4.75
CA THR A 39 -10.22 -1.56 -3.78
C THR A 39 -10.27 -0.70 -2.50
N PRO A 40 -11.40 -0.71 -1.76
CA PRO A 40 -11.48 -0.04 -0.46
C PRO A 40 -10.30 -0.41 0.45
N PRO A 41 -9.77 0.53 1.25
CA PRO A 41 -8.70 0.22 2.19
C PRO A 41 -9.22 -0.73 3.28
N SER A 42 -8.34 -1.57 3.80
CA SER A 42 -8.60 -2.42 4.96
C SER A 42 -7.56 -2.13 6.02
N THR A 43 -7.98 -2.09 7.29
CA THR A 43 -7.10 -1.89 8.43
C THR A 43 -7.12 -3.15 9.29
N VAL A 44 -5.95 -3.71 9.54
CA VAL A 44 -5.76 -4.84 10.45
C VAL A 44 -4.87 -4.35 11.59
N PHE A 45 -5.27 -4.62 12.83
CA PHE A 45 -4.52 -4.25 14.03
C PHE A 45 -4.27 -5.49 14.89
N GLY A 46 -3.08 -5.56 15.47
CA GLY A 46 -2.64 -6.69 16.28
C GLY A 46 -1.20 -6.51 16.72
N LYS A 47 -0.81 -7.19 17.79
CA LYS A 47 0.57 -7.21 18.27
C LYS A 47 1.32 -8.37 17.60
N ASP A 48 2.57 -8.15 17.22
CA ASP A 48 3.46 -9.18 16.63
C ASP A 48 2.85 -9.87 15.40
N MET A 49 2.24 -9.08 14.51
CA MET A 49 1.62 -9.58 13.28
C MET A 49 2.65 -9.92 12.21
N TYR A 50 2.46 -11.05 11.54
CA TYR A 50 3.20 -11.44 10.35
C TYR A 50 2.24 -11.43 9.16
N PHE A 51 2.60 -10.73 8.09
CA PHE A 51 1.81 -10.67 6.86
C PHE A 51 2.51 -11.42 5.73
N ILE A 52 1.74 -12.24 5.02
CA ILE A 52 2.12 -12.74 3.70
C ILE A 52 1.44 -11.82 2.69
N ILE A 53 2.21 -10.89 2.15
CA ILE A 53 1.69 -9.70 1.46
C ILE A 53 1.26 -10.03 0.02
N SER A 54 2.11 -10.76 -0.72
CA SER A 54 1.80 -11.30 -2.04
C SER A 54 2.86 -12.31 -2.52
N THR A 55 2.53 -13.09 -3.53
CA THR A 55 3.50 -13.88 -4.32
C THR A 55 4.02 -13.13 -5.55
N VAL A 56 3.55 -11.90 -5.77
CA VAL A 56 3.94 -11.07 -6.92
C VAL A 56 5.12 -10.16 -6.55
N GLU A 57 5.75 -9.59 -7.58
CA GLU A 57 6.84 -8.64 -7.39
C GLU A 57 6.38 -7.48 -6.49
N THR A 58 7.12 -7.26 -5.41
CA THR A 58 6.74 -6.32 -4.35
C THR A 58 7.85 -5.31 -4.13
N ILE A 59 7.49 -4.04 -4.16
CA ILE A 59 8.36 -2.93 -3.78
C ILE A 59 8.02 -2.55 -2.34
N THR A 60 9.02 -2.63 -1.46
CA THR A 60 8.90 -2.25 -0.04
C THR A 60 9.61 -0.94 0.21
N ILE A 61 8.92 -0.01 0.89
CA ILE A 61 9.45 1.28 1.33
C ILE A 61 9.33 1.33 2.84
N GLU A 62 10.48 1.44 3.51
CA GLU A 62 10.57 1.55 4.97
C GLU A 62 10.77 3.02 5.35
N ILE A 63 9.95 3.51 6.27
CA ILE A 63 9.99 4.90 6.76
C ILE A 63 10.20 4.86 8.26
N ASP A 64 11.41 5.22 8.70
CA ASP A 64 11.73 5.39 10.10
C ASP A 64 11.36 6.80 10.59
N SER A 65 10.66 6.86 11.73
CA SER A 65 10.28 8.11 12.37
C SER A 65 10.52 8.05 13.87
N SER A 66 10.48 9.20 14.55
CA SER A 66 10.65 9.29 16.01
C SER A 66 9.58 8.55 16.82
N ILE A 67 8.44 8.22 16.19
CA ILE A 67 7.32 7.52 16.83
C ILE A 67 7.21 6.05 16.45
N GLY A 68 8.14 5.56 15.63
CA GLY A 68 8.18 4.17 15.15
C GLY A 68 8.43 4.08 13.65
N ARG A 69 8.38 2.84 13.16
CA ARG A 69 8.60 2.50 11.76
C ARG A 69 7.28 2.26 11.06
N ILE A 70 7.18 2.78 9.84
CA ILE A 70 6.07 2.55 8.91
C ILE A 70 6.64 1.78 7.74
N GLU A 71 5.94 0.72 7.32
CA GLU A 71 6.29 -0.03 6.14
C GLU A 71 5.17 0.09 5.10
N VAL A 72 5.56 0.43 3.86
CA VAL A 72 4.65 0.51 2.71
C VAL A 72 5.06 -0.55 1.71
N ASN A 73 4.15 -1.48 1.44
CA ASN A 73 4.37 -2.56 0.49
C ASN A 73 3.45 -2.37 -0.73
N ILE A 74 4.04 -2.43 -1.93
CA ILE A 74 3.36 -2.25 -3.20
C ILE A 74 3.59 -3.51 -4.05
N GLY A 75 2.57 -4.37 -4.12
CA GLY A 75 2.57 -5.51 -5.03
C GLY A 75 2.15 -5.10 -6.43
N LEU A 76 2.93 -5.50 -7.44
CA LEU A 76 2.68 -5.27 -8.87
C LEU A 76 2.33 -6.59 -9.58
N GLU A 77 1.15 -6.63 -10.20
CA GLU A 77 0.67 -7.77 -10.99
C GLU A 77 0.26 -7.28 -12.39
N VAL A 78 0.68 -8.02 -13.43
CA VAL A 78 0.48 -7.71 -14.87
C VAL A 78 -0.62 -8.57 -15.47
#